data_AF-A0A447X3F2-F1
#
_entry.id   AF-A0A447X3F2-F1
#
_cell.length_a   1.000
_cell.length_b   1.000
_cell.length_c   1.000
_cell.angle_alpha   90.00
_cell.angle_beta   90.00
_cell.angle_gamma   90.00
#
_symmetry.space_group_name_H-M   'P 1'
#
loop_
_entity.id
_entity.type
_entity.pdbx_description
1 polymer ?
#
loop_
_entity_poly.entity_id
_entity_poly.type
_entity_poly.pdbx_seq_one_letter_code
_entity_poly.pdbx_strand_id
1 'polypeptide(L)'
;MERFVPDTPGERGNLRLIDELPPSYKERRVINTPLETRIRVIDGVLTCGIGQRVGIFASAGCGKTVLMHMLVNNTEADVFVIGLMANVEGKLRNARNR
;
A
#
# COMPACT_ATOMS: atom_id res chain seq x y z
N MET A 1 12.59 10.40 1.31
CA MET A 1 11.49 9.74 0.59
C MET A 1 12.03 9.42 -0.79
N GLU A 2 12.56 8.21 -0.95
CA GLU A 2 13.21 7.82 -2.21
C GLU A 2 12.11 7.54 -3.25
N ARG A 3 12.12 8.28 -4.36
CA ARG A 3 11.20 8.04 -5.48
C ARG A 3 11.73 6.85 -6.25
N PHE A 4 10.95 5.77 -6.30
CA PHE A 4 11.26 4.57 -7.10
C PHE A 4 11.03 4.77 -8.61
N VAL A 5 10.65 5.99 -9.04
CA VAL A 5 10.45 6.38 -10.45
C VAL A 5 11.32 7.61 -10.71
N PRO A 6 12.16 7.63 -11.76
CA PRO A 6 12.93 8.82 -12.12
C PRO A 6 11.99 9.97 -12.49
N ASP A 7 12.31 11.19 -12.05
CA ASP A 7 11.54 12.37 -12.44
C ASP A 7 11.62 12.54 -13.96
N THR A 8 10.46 12.49 -14.63
CA THR A 8 10.38 12.80 -16.05
C THR A 8 10.52 14.32 -16.21
N PRO A 9 11.48 14.84 -17.01
CA PRO A 9 11.68 16.28 -17.14
C PRO A 9 10.47 16.92 -17.82
N GLY A 10 9.65 17.68 -17.07
CA GLY A 10 8.54 18.46 -17.62
C GLY A 10 7.26 18.46 -16.79
N GLU A 11 7.03 17.45 -15.96
CA GLU A 11 5.87 17.40 -15.06
C GLU A 11 6.28 17.85 -13.67
N ARG A 12 6.24 19.16 -13.40
CA ARG A 12 6.02 19.62 -12.02
C ARG A 12 4.61 19.16 -11.65
N GLY A 13 4.52 17.94 -11.11
CA GLY A 13 3.26 17.35 -10.68
C GLY A 13 2.49 18.37 -9.82
N ASN A 14 1.21 18.54 -10.11
CA ASN A 14 0.35 19.44 -9.34
C ASN A 14 0.47 19.09 -7.85
N LEU A 15 1.03 20.03 -7.07
CA LEU A 15 1.10 19.90 -5.63
C LEU A 15 -0.33 19.89 -5.08
N ARG A 16 -0.66 18.86 -4.30
CA ARG A 16 -1.93 18.77 -3.58
C ARG A 16 -1.67 18.82 -2.08
N LEU A 17 -2.66 19.30 -1.33
CA LEU A 17 -2.67 19.20 0.12
C LEU A 17 -2.80 17.72 0.52
N ILE A 18 -2.11 17.33 1.59
CA ILE A 18 -2.20 15.97 2.13
C ILE A 18 -3.57 15.76 2.79
N ASP A 19 -4.05 16.79 3.47
CA ASP A 19 -5.37 16.82 4.09
C ASP A 19 -6.38 17.39 3.09
N GLU A 20 -7.24 16.53 2.56
CA GLU A 20 -8.31 16.90 1.64
C GLU A 20 -9.65 16.33 2.13
N LEU A 21 -10.74 17.07 1.91
CA LEU A 21 -12.07 16.63 2.29
C LEU A 21 -12.43 15.34 1.52
N PRO A 22 -13.09 14.37 2.16
CA PRO A 22 -13.50 13.15 1.48
C PRO A 22 -14.49 13.48 0.36
N PRO A 23 -14.52 12.70 -0.73
CA PRO A 23 -15.47 12.90 -1.81
C PRO A 23 -16.92 12.75 -1.31
N SER A 24 -17.80 13.56 -1.89
CA SER A 24 -19.24 13.55 -1.60
C SER A 24 -19.86 12.19 -1.91
N TYR A 25 -20.95 11.85 -1.24
CA TYR A 25 -21.65 10.59 -1.47
C TYR A 25 -22.01 10.37 -2.95
N LYS A 26 -22.42 11.44 -3.65
CA LYS A 26 -22.80 11.40 -5.08
C LYS A 26 -21.62 11.13 -6.02
N GLU A 27 -20.39 11.38 -5.57
CA GLU A 27 -19.17 11.20 -6.35
C GLU A 27 -18.57 9.80 -6.17
N ARG A 28 -19.08 9.02 -5.19
CA ARG A 28 -18.63 7.65 -4.96
C ARG A 28 -19.10 6.76 -6.09
N ARG A 29 -18.17 6.03 -6.69
CA ARG A 29 -18.47 5.03 -7.72
C ARG A 29 -18.68 3.66 -7.08
N VAL A 30 -19.58 2.88 -7.67
CA VAL A 30 -19.73 1.46 -7.33
C VAL A 30 -18.47 0.72 -7.77
N ILE A 31 -18.02 -0.24 -6.96
CA ILE A 31 -16.91 -1.13 -7.29
C ILE A 31 -17.46 -2.21 -8.24
N ASN A 32 -17.14 -2.11 -9.53
CA ASN A 32 -17.62 -3.04 -10.57
C ASN A 32 -16.50 -3.63 -11.44
N THR A 33 -15.29 -3.07 -11.37
CA THR A 33 -14.12 -3.59 -12.08
C THR A 33 -13.27 -4.42 -11.12
N PRO A 34 -13.01 -5.71 -11.42
CA PRO A 34 -12.10 -6.52 -10.61
C PRO A 34 -10.66 -5.99 -10.69
N LEU A 35 -9.90 -6.14 -9.61
CA LEU A 35 -8.47 -5.90 -9.54
C LEU A 35 -7.77 -7.26 -9.64
N GLU A 36 -7.08 -7.51 -10.74
CA GLU A 36 -6.32 -8.74 -10.96
C GLU A 36 -4.99 -8.70 -10.19
N THR A 37 -4.89 -9.48 -9.11
CA THR A 37 -3.68 -9.53 -8.27
C THR A 37 -2.68 -10.58 -8.71
N ARG A 38 -3.12 -11.54 -9.54
CA ARG A 38 -2.40 -12.75 -9.95
C ARG A 38 -1.97 -13.63 -8.76
N ILE A 39 -2.66 -13.49 -7.63
CA ILE A 39 -2.50 -14.35 -6.46
C ILE A 39 -3.76 -15.20 -6.37
N ARG A 40 -3.64 -16.49 -6.69
CA ARG A 40 -4.80 -17.41 -6.83
C ARG A 40 -5.80 -17.35 -5.68
N VAL A 41 -5.33 -17.27 -4.43
CA VAL A 41 -6.22 -17.23 -3.26
C VAL A 41 -6.98 -15.90 -3.17
N ILE A 42 -6.38 -14.79 -3.61
CA ILE A 42 -7.06 -13.50 -3.65
C ILE A 42 -8.03 -13.49 -4.83
N ASP A 43 -7.56 -13.77 -6.04
CA ASP A 43 -8.43 -13.68 -7.23
C ASP A 43 -9.58 -14.70 -7.21
N GLY A 44 -9.38 -15.87 -6.59
CA GLY A 44 -10.37 -16.94 -6.56
C GLY A 44 -11.31 -16.96 -5.35
N VAL A 45 -10.90 -16.44 -4.18
CA VAL A 45 -11.68 -16.53 -2.94
C VAL A 45 -11.97 -15.16 -2.31
N LEU A 46 -11.09 -14.18 -2.56
CA LEU A 46 -11.17 -12.83 -1.98
C LEU A 46 -11.08 -11.77 -3.08
N THR A 47 -11.75 -11.99 -4.21
CA THR A 47 -11.62 -11.12 -5.40
C THR A 47 -11.89 -9.68 -4.99
N CYS A 48 -10.90 -8.82 -5.22
CA CYS A 48 -10.97 -7.41 -4.89
C CYS A 48 -11.37 -6.62 -6.13
N GLY A 49 -12.08 -5.51 -5.96
CA GLY A 49 -12.37 -4.58 -7.05
C GLY A 49 -11.61 -3.26 -6.93
N ILE A 50 -11.45 -2.56 -8.06
CA ILE A 50 -10.82 -1.24 -8.12
C ILE A 50 -11.63 -0.25 -7.29
N GLY A 51 -10.97 0.43 -6.35
CA GLY A 51 -11.61 1.35 -5.39
C GLY A 51 -12.05 0.70 -4.08
N GLN A 52 -11.87 -0.63 -3.93
CA GLN A 52 -12.09 -1.32 -2.66
C GLN A 52 -10.98 -1.02 -1.64
N ARG A 53 -11.34 -0.95 -0.36
CA ARG A 53 -10.38 -0.80 0.75
C ARG A 53 -10.29 -2.14 1.48
N VAL A 54 -9.11 -2.76 1.44
CA VAL A 54 -8.90 -4.11 2.00
C VAL A 54 -7.80 -4.06 3.06
N GLY A 55 -8.08 -4.62 4.22
CA GLY A 55 -7.12 -4.77 5.30
C GLY A 55 -6.39 -6.11 5.22
N ILE A 56 -5.06 -6.09 5.35
CA ILE A 56 -4.24 -7.31 5.48
C ILE A 56 -3.80 -7.43 6.93
N PHE A 57 -4.41 -8.38 7.65
CA PHE A 57 -4.13 -8.68 9.05
C PHE A 57 -3.36 -10.00 9.16
N ALA A 58 -2.25 -9.99 9.87
CA ALA A 58 -1.44 -11.17 10.12
C ALA A 58 -0.60 -10.94 11.39
N SER A 59 -0.22 -12.01 12.09
CA SER A 59 0.74 -11.93 13.19
C SER A 59 2.16 -11.64 12.67
N ALA A 60 3.06 -11.25 13.57
CA ALA A 60 4.47 -11.08 13.25
C ALA A 60 5.05 -12.39 12.71
N GLY A 61 5.80 -12.32 11.60
CA GLY A 61 6.40 -13.49 10.95
C GLY A 61 5.48 -14.29 10.00
N CYS A 62 4.19 -13.97 9.88
CA CYS A 62 3.25 -14.70 9.01
C CYS A 62 3.30 -14.31 7.52
N GLY A 63 4.33 -13.58 7.08
CA GLY A 63 4.51 -13.26 5.66
C GLY A 63 3.73 -12.04 5.13
N LYS A 64 3.26 -11.12 5.99
CA LYS A 64 2.61 -9.87 5.55
C LYS A 64 3.46 -9.07 4.54
N THR A 65 4.75 -8.95 4.80
CA THR A 65 5.69 -8.27 3.89
C THR A 65 5.84 -9.04 2.60
N VAL A 66 5.93 -10.37 2.65
CA VAL A 66 5.99 -11.22 1.44
C VAL A 66 4.73 -11.03 0.59
N LEU A 67 3.55 -11.03 1.20
CA LEU A 67 2.30 -10.78 0.49
C LEU A 67 2.28 -9.37 -0.15
N MET A 68 2.78 -8.35 0.54
CA MET A 68 2.93 -7.01 -0.03
C MET A 68 3.84 -7.02 -1.27
N HIS A 69 4.99 -7.70 -1.21
CA HIS A 69 5.86 -7.85 -2.38
C HIS A 69 5.18 -8.60 -3.53
N MET A 70 4.43 -9.66 -3.22
CA MET A 70 3.67 -10.40 -4.25
C MET A 70 2.62 -9.51 -4.92
N LEU A 71 1.95 -8.63 -4.17
CA LEU A 71 0.99 -7.68 -4.73
C LEU A 71 1.68 -6.68 -5.65
N VAL A 72 2.79 -6.08 -5.21
CA VAL A 72 3.55 -5.10 -6.02
C VAL A 72 4.09 -5.72 -7.31
N ASN A 73 4.58 -6.96 -7.26
CA ASN A 73 5.22 -7.59 -8.41
C ASN A 73 4.23 -8.19 -9.42
N ASN A 74 3.02 -8.59 -8.99
CA ASN A 74 2.12 -9.36 -9.84
C ASN A 74 0.80 -8.66 -10.19
N THR A 75 0.36 -7.69 -9.38
CA THR A 75 -0.90 -6.97 -9.60
C THR A 75 -0.78 -6.05 -10.82
N GLU A 76 -1.81 -5.99 -11.66
CA GLU A 76 -1.87 -4.99 -12.72
C GLU A 76 -2.26 -3.63 -12.12
N ALA A 77 -1.27 -2.75 -11.97
CA ALA A 77 -1.48 -1.37 -11.59
C ALA A 77 -0.44 -0.47 -12.26
N ASP A 78 -0.89 0.71 -12.72
CA ASP A 78 0.01 1.70 -13.32
C ASP A 78 0.99 2.29 -12.28
N VAL A 79 0.52 2.45 -11.04
CA VAL A 79 1.29 3.06 -9.94
C VAL A 79 1.01 2.36 -8.62
N PHE A 80 2.06 2.08 -7.86
CA PHE A 80 1.99 1.63 -6.48
C PHE A 80 2.45 2.74 -5.52
N VAL A 81 1.62 3.06 -4.53
CA VAL A 81 1.98 4.00 -3.45
C VAL A 81 2.13 3.20 -2.16
N ILE A 82 3.35 3.17 -1.61
CA ILE A 82 3.69 2.37 -0.42
C ILE A 82 4.07 3.30 0.74
N GLY A 83 3.28 3.29 1.81
CA GLY A 83 3.60 3.93 3.08
C GLY A 83 4.14 2.90 4.07
N LEU A 84 5.42 3.00 4.42
CA LEU A 84 6.04 2.13 5.42
C LEU A 84 6.08 2.85 6.77
N MET A 85 5.48 2.22 7.78
CA MET A 85 5.63 2.63 9.18
C MET A 85 6.51 1.60 9.88
N ALA A 86 7.65 2.07 10.41
CA ALA A 86 8.57 1.22 11.16
C ALA A 86 8.24 1.27 12.65
N ASN A 87 8.41 0.13 13.33
CA ASN A 87 8.40 0.09 14.79
C ASN A 87 9.80 0.46 15.28
N VAL A 88 9.89 1.38 16.24
CA VAL A 88 11.16 1.70 16.90
C VAL A 88 11.43 0.64 17.95
N GLU A 89 12.18 -0.41 17.61
CA GLU A 89 12.77 -1.30 18.61
C GLU A 89 14.02 -0.62 19.21
N GLY A 90 13.78 0.34 20.09
CA GLY A 90 14.80 0.86 20.98
C GLY A 90 15.23 -0.24 21.94
N LYS A 91 16.28 -0.98 21.57
CA LYS A 91 17.03 -1.81 22.50
C LYS A 91 17.55 -0.87 23.59
N LEU A 92 16.87 -0.82 24.75
CA LEU A 92 17.47 -0.25 25.97
C LEU A 92 18.67 -1.12 26.32
N ARG A 93 19.82 -0.86 25.68
CA ARG A 93 21.12 -1.31 26.20
C ARG A 93 21.38 -0.45 27.41
N ASN A 94 20.98 -0.97 28.57
CA ASN A 94 21.42 -0.44 29.85
C ASN A 94 22.94 -0.63 29.93
N ALA A 95 23.69 0.36 29.46
CA ALA A 95 25.07 0.59 29.86
C ALA A 95 25.02 1.22 31.25
N ARG A 96 24.80 0.40 32.28
CA ARG A 96 25.08 0.75 33.67
C ARG A 96 25.92 -0.35 34.30
N ASN A 97 27.20 -0.02 34.45
CA ASN A 97 28.20 -0.53 35.40
C ASN A 97 28.20 -2.03 35.73
N ARG A 98 29.21 -2.72 35.20
CA ARG A 98 30.14 -3.51 36.02
C ARG A 98 31.56 -3.22 35.56
#